data_AF-A0A820RKJ5-F1
#
_entry.id   AF-A0A820RKJ5-F1
#
_cell.length_a   1.000
_cell.length_b   1.000
_cell.length_c   1.000
_cell.angle_alpha   90.00
_cell.angle_beta   90.00
_cell.angle_gamma   90.00
#
_symmetry.space_group_name_H-M   'P 1'
#
loop_
_entity.id
_entity.type
_entity.pdbx_description
1 polymer ?
#
loop_
_entity_poly.entity_id
_entity_poly.type
_entity_poly.pdbx_seq_one_letter_code
_entity_poly.pdbx_strand_id
1 'polypeptide(L)'
;MTRQEGEELVKRVCNIYEDLANQNVKTTINYSKKRNIPERTLRYMLKKYLVYGTTEFLPSKGRPVKITNQQLNRLVKAVNNKTDISQRKIVRRHKVHHTTISRPLR
;
A
#
# COMPACT_ATOMS: atom_id res chain seq x y z
N MET A 1 -0.35 19.57 -1.30
CA MET A 1 -0.21 18.74 -2.51
C MET A 1 -1.20 17.61 -2.40
N THR A 2 -2.17 17.55 -3.30
CA THR A 2 -3.12 16.44 -3.38
C THR A 2 -2.46 15.19 -3.98
N ARG A 3 -3.09 14.01 -3.85
CA ARG A 3 -2.54 12.77 -4.44
C ARG A 3 -2.36 12.88 -5.95
N GLN A 4 -3.35 13.48 -6.63
CA GLN A 4 -3.33 13.69 -8.07
C GLN A 4 -2.20 14.63 -8.50
N GLU A 5 -2.05 15.77 -7.82
CA GLU A 5 -0.92 16.69 -8.06
C GLU A 5 0.44 15.99 -7.87
N GLY A 6 0.55 15.12 -6.88
CA GLY A 6 1.75 14.30 -6.66
C GLY A 6 2.03 13.35 -7.82
N GLU A 7 1.01 12.64 -8.29
CA GLU A 7 1.12 11.69 -9.42
C GLU A 7 1.52 12.40 -10.71
N GLU A 8 0.92 13.55 -10.99
CA GLU A 8 1.29 14.38 -12.13
C GLU A 8 2.74 14.85 -12.07
N LEU A 9 3.20 15.28 -10.89
CA LEU A 9 4.57 15.73 -10.71
C LEU A 9 5.55 14.56 -10.93
N VAL A 10 5.26 13.37 -10.40
CA VAL A 10 6.07 12.18 -10.63
C VAL A 10 6.15 11.85 -12.12
N LYS A 11 5.01 11.87 -12.83
CA LYS A 11 4.97 11.65 -14.28
C LYS A 11 5.84 12.65 -15.03
N ARG A 12 5.72 13.95 -14.73
CA ARG A 12 6.55 14.99 -15.36
C ARG A 12 8.03 14.75 -15.13
N VAL A 13 8.44 14.39 -13.90
CA VAL A 13 9.85 14.11 -13.57
C VAL A 13 10.37 12.86 -14.31
N CYS A 14 9.55 11.82 -14.44
CA CYS A 14 9.94 10.59 -15.14
C CYS A 14 10.02 10.79 -16.66
N ASN A 15 9.11 11.56 -17.26
CA ASN A 15 9.21 11.91 -18.68
C ASN A 15 10.50 12.72 -18.96
N ILE A 16 10.87 13.65 -18.07
CA ILE A 16 12.15 14.38 -18.19
C ILE A 16 13.34 13.40 -18.09
N TYR A 17 13.25 12.41 -17.21
CA TYR A 17 14.30 11.40 -17.06
C TYR A 17 14.48 10.56 -18.33
N GLU A 18 13.39 10.18 -18.99
CA GLU A 18 13.41 9.36 -20.20
C GLU A 18 13.77 10.17 -21.46
N ASP A 19 13.08 11.28 -21.70
CA ASP A 19 13.17 12.02 -22.97
C ASP A 19 14.34 13.00 -23.00
N LEU A 20 14.51 13.79 -21.94
CA LEU A 20 15.44 14.93 -21.91
C LEU A 20 16.80 14.58 -21.34
N ALA A 21 16.83 13.67 -20.37
CA ALA A 21 18.02 13.35 -19.61
C ALA A 21 18.71 12.06 -20.08
N ASN A 22 18.18 11.36 -21.09
CA ASN A 22 18.69 10.06 -21.56
C ASN A 22 18.99 9.10 -20.40
N GLN A 23 18.05 8.99 -19.45
CA GLN A 23 18.18 8.14 -18.25
C GLN A 23 19.30 8.55 -17.27
N ASN A 24 19.78 9.78 -17.33
CA ASN A 24 20.76 10.28 -16.36
C ASN A 24 20.08 10.97 -15.17
N VAL A 25 20.27 10.40 -13.98
CA VAL A 25 19.70 10.88 -12.72
C VAL A 25 20.20 12.29 -12.35
N LYS A 26 21.49 12.58 -12.57
CA LYS A 26 22.10 13.86 -12.15
C LYS A 26 21.55 15.03 -12.95
N THR A 27 21.44 14.89 -14.26
CA THR A 27 20.88 15.91 -15.16
C THR A 27 19.40 16.15 -14.87
N THR A 28 18.63 15.08 -14.64
CA THR A 28 17.21 15.16 -14.25
C THR A 28 17.01 15.94 -12.95
N ILE A 29 17.84 15.66 -11.93
CA ILE A 29 17.80 16.36 -10.65
C ILE A 29 18.15 17.84 -10.83
N ASN A 30 19.23 18.16 -11.55
CA ASN A 30 19.65 19.54 -11.79
C ASN A 30 18.58 20.35 -12.54
N TYR A 31 17.95 19.75 -13.54
CA TYR A 31 16.87 20.38 -14.29
C TYR A 31 15.64 20.64 -13.41
N SER A 32 15.22 19.63 -12.64
CA SER A 32 14.01 19.73 -11.82
C SER A 32 14.21 20.59 -10.57
N LYS A 33 15.45 20.71 -10.07
CA LYS A 33 15.83 21.63 -8.99
C LYS A 33 15.64 23.09 -9.40
N LYS A 34 15.88 23.44 -10.68
CA LYS A 34 15.57 24.78 -11.23
C LYS A 34 14.08 25.11 -11.23
N ARG A 35 13.21 24.09 -11.11
CA ARG A 35 11.75 24.24 -11.00
C ARG A 35 11.24 24.23 -9.56
N ASN A 36 12.12 24.50 -8.59
CA ASN A 36 11.81 24.56 -7.15
C ASN A 36 11.29 23.24 -6.54
N ILE A 37 11.59 22.09 -7.15
CA ILE A 37 11.27 20.79 -6.56
C ILE A 37 12.41 20.37 -5.62
N PRO A 38 12.14 20.03 -4.35
CA PRO A 38 13.18 19.61 -3.41
C PRO A 38 13.94 18.39 -3.89
N GLU A 39 15.27 18.41 -3.76
CA GLU A 39 16.15 17.34 -4.23
C GLU A 39 15.83 15.99 -3.58
N ARG A 40 15.48 15.98 -2.29
CA ARG A 40 15.05 14.77 -1.57
C ARG A 40 13.83 14.11 -2.23
N THR A 41 12.87 14.93 -2.66
CA THR A 41 11.65 14.47 -3.33
C THR A 41 11.99 13.89 -4.70
N LEU A 42 12.83 14.56 -5.48
CA LEU A 42 13.29 14.07 -6.79
C LEU A 42 14.00 12.73 -6.69
N ARG A 43 14.94 12.60 -5.74
CA ARG A 43 15.66 11.35 -5.48
C ARG A 43 14.71 10.22 -5.09
N TYR A 44 13.71 10.52 -4.25
CA TYR A 44 12.70 9.53 -3.86
C TYR A 44 11.86 9.07 -5.05
N MET A 45 11.39 9.99 -5.89
CA MET A 45 10.57 9.69 -7.08
C MET A 45 11.35 8.85 -8.08
N LEU A 46 12.58 9.24 -8.41
CA LEU A 46 13.42 8.49 -9.35
C LEU A 46 13.80 7.12 -8.79
N LYS A 47 14.15 7.02 -7.50
CA LYS A 47 14.44 5.71 -6.88
C LYS A 47 13.23 4.78 -6.96
N LYS A 48 12.03 5.30 -6.67
CA LYS A 48 10.80 4.52 -6.78
C LYS A 48 10.55 4.07 -8.23
N TYR A 49 10.72 4.97 -9.19
CA TYR A 49 10.57 4.66 -10.61
C TYR A 49 11.55 3.56 -11.06
N LEU A 50 12.82 3.67 -10.67
CA LEU A 50 13.84 2.67 -11.00
C LEU A 50 13.58 1.28 -10.38
N VAL A 51 12.99 1.24 -9.18
CA VAL A 51 12.71 -0.03 -8.48
C VAL A 51 11.42 -0.70 -8.97
N TYR A 52 10.37 0.09 -9.20
CA TYR A 52 9.02 -0.44 -9.46
C TYR A 52 8.51 -0.20 -10.87
N GLY A 53 9.19 0.59 -11.70
CA GLY A 53 8.77 0.94 -13.06
C GLY A 53 7.44 1.70 -13.13
N THR A 54 7.01 2.33 -12.02
CA THR A 54 5.68 2.95 -11.92
C THR A 54 5.75 4.36 -11.33
N THR A 55 4.91 5.24 -11.88
CA THR A 55 4.73 6.61 -11.38
C THR A 55 3.59 6.71 -10.35
N GLU A 56 2.69 5.74 -10.34
CA GLU A 56 1.51 5.67 -9.47
C GLU A 56 1.87 5.52 -7.99
N PHE A 57 1.14 6.18 -7.09
CA PHE A 57 1.32 5.94 -5.66
C PHE A 57 0.86 4.53 -5.31
N LEU A 58 1.79 3.73 -4.79
CA LEU A 58 1.46 2.42 -4.24
C LEU A 58 0.45 2.61 -3.10
N PRO A 59 -0.60 1.77 -3.02
CA PRO A 59 -1.51 1.82 -1.90
C PRO A 59 -0.71 1.63 -0.62
N SER A 60 -0.97 2.49 0.38
CA SER A 60 -0.33 2.34 1.67
C SER A 60 -0.67 0.95 2.20
N LYS A 61 0.34 0.09 2.37
CA LYS A 61 0.13 -1.21 3.00
C LYS A 61 -0.25 -0.92 4.44
N GLY A 62 -1.54 -1.02 4.75
CA GLY A 62 -2.05 -0.89 6.09
C GLY A 62 -1.43 -1.93 7.02
N ARG A 63 -1.74 -1.84 8.32
CA ARG A 63 -1.24 -2.80 9.31
C ARG A 63 -1.55 -4.24 8.83
N PRO A 64 -0.56 -5.15 8.81
CA PRO A 64 -0.80 -6.54 8.45
C PRO A 64 -1.91 -7.12 9.33
N VAL A 65 -2.94 -7.68 8.68
CA VAL A 65 -4.11 -8.22 9.38
C VAL A 65 -3.75 -9.61 9.90
N LYS A 66 -4.00 -9.86 11.20
CA LYS A 66 -3.72 -11.15 11.84
C LYS A 66 -4.51 -12.33 11.25
N ILE A 67 -5.63 -12.07 10.59
CA ILE A 67 -6.51 -13.06 9.95
C ILE A 67 -6.93 -12.49 8.60
N THR A 68 -6.91 -13.31 7.55
CA THR A 68 -7.46 -12.89 6.25
C THR A 68 -9.00 -12.89 6.27
N ASN A 69 -9.64 -12.09 5.42
CA ASN A 69 -11.10 -12.08 5.31
C ASN A 69 -11.67 -13.47 4.99
N GLN A 70 -10.96 -14.26 4.17
CA GLN A 70 -11.36 -15.62 3.84
C GLN A 70 -11.34 -16.54 5.07
N GLN A 71 -10.29 -16.44 5.90
CA GLN A 71 -10.21 -17.17 7.16
C GLN A 71 -11.32 -16.73 8.12
N LEU A 72 -11.55 -15.42 8.27
CA LEU A 72 -12.62 -14.89 9.11
C LEU A 72 -13.99 -15.44 8.68
N ASN A 73 -14.29 -15.44 7.39
CA ASN A 73 -15.55 -15.96 6.84
C ASN A 73 -15.72 -17.47 7.13
N ARG A 74 -14.63 -18.25 7.09
CA ARG A 74 -14.67 -19.67 7.48
C ARG A 74 -14.99 -19.85 8.97
N LEU A 75 -14.41 -19.01 9.84
CA LEU A 75 -14.68 -19.07 11.28
C LEU A 75 -16.13 -18.69 11.60
N VAL A 76 -16.64 -17.64 10.97
CA VAL A 76 -18.04 -17.20 11.11
C VAL A 76 -18.99 -18.31 10.65
N LYS A 77 -18.73 -18.93 9.48
CA LYS A 77 -19.52 -20.09 9.01
C LYS A 77 -19.46 -21.28 9.98
N ALA A 78 -18.28 -21.59 10.55
CA ALA A 78 -18.14 -22.69 11.50
C ALA A 78 -18.98 -22.46 12.77
N VAL A 79 -19.03 -21.23 13.28
CA VAL A 79 -19.90 -20.85 14.40
C VAL A 79 -21.38 -20.92 14.02
N ASN A 80 -21.76 -20.42 12.84
CA ASN A 80 -23.16 -20.38 12.39
C ASN A 80 -23.74 -21.74 12.02
N ASN A 81 -22.92 -22.70 11.56
CA ASN A 81 -23.40 -24.00 11.06
C ASN A 81 -23.88 -24.99 12.15
N LYS A 82 -24.41 -24.50 13.29
CA LYS A 82 -24.96 -25.33 14.40
C LYS A 82 -24.04 -26.49 14.82
N THR A 83 -22.73 -26.30 14.78
CA THR A 83 -21.75 -27.36 15.11
C THR A 83 -21.55 -27.56 16.62
N ASP A 84 -22.36 -26.93 17.48
CA ASP A 84 -22.14 -26.80 18.94
C ASP A 84 -20.75 -26.24 19.33
N ILE A 85 -20.02 -25.68 18.37
CA ILE A 85 -18.71 -25.11 18.65
C ILE A 85 -18.89 -23.68 19.17
N SER A 86 -18.63 -23.50 20.46
CA SER A 86 -18.64 -22.17 21.07
C SER A 86 -17.59 -21.25 20.45
N GLN A 87 -17.94 -19.96 20.27
CA GLN A 87 -17.03 -18.92 19.79
C GLN A 87 -15.70 -18.93 20.57
N ARG A 88 -15.77 -19.10 21.90
CA ARG A 88 -14.60 -19.15 22.78
C ARG A 88 -13.60 -20.26 22.40
N LYS A 89 -14.09 -21.44 21.96
CA LYS A 89 -13.24 -22.57 21.55
C LYS A 89 -12.48 -22.26 20.26
N ILE A 90 -13.14 -21.61 19.30
CA ILE A 90 -12.56 -21.21 18.01
C ILE A 90 -11.53 -20.08 18.19
N VAL A 91 -11.85 -19.09 19.03
CA VAL A 91 -10.98 -17.97 19.41
C VAL A 91 -9.64 -18.47 19.97
N ARG A 92 -9.67 -19.44 20.89
CA ARG A 92 -8.46 -20.06 21.44
C ARG A 92 -7.64 -20.81 20.39
N ARG A 93 -8.30 -21.61 19.55
CA ARG A 93 -7.64 -22.40 18.49
C ARG A 93 -6.92 -21.54 17.46
N HIS A 94 -7.51 -20.40 17.10
CA HIS A 94 -6.95 -19.49 16.10
C HIS A 94 -6.17 -18.31 16.70
N LYS A 95 -6.01 -18.25 18.04
CA LYS A 95 -5.29 -17.18 18.75
C LYS A 95 -5.75 -15.77 18.39
N VAL A 96 -7.08 -15.61 18.26
CA VAL A 96 -7.70 -14.35 17.84
C VAL A 96 -8.59 -13.82 18.95
N HIS A 97 -8.86 -12.52 18.97
CA HIS A 97 -9.73 -11.95 19.99
C HIS A 97 -11.20 -12.33 19.75
N HIS A 98 -12.00 -12.48 20.81
CA HIS A 98 -13.39 -12.90 20.67
C HIS A 98 -14.23 -11.95 19.83
N THR A 99 -13.95 -10.64 19.93
CA THR A 99 -14.63 -9.61 19.13
C THR A 99 -14.39 -9.76 17.63
N THR A 100 -13.30 -10.41 17.24
CA THR A 100 -12.99 -10.61 15.83
C THR A 100 -14.03 -11.49 15.15
N ILE A 101 -14.60 -12.45 15.89
CA ILE A 101 -15.64 -13.37 15.39
C ILE A 101 -17.04 -12.84 15.72
N SER A 102 -17.25 -12.22 16.90
CA SER A 102 -18.59 -11.78 17.30
C SER A 102 -19.10 -10.54 16.56
N ARG A 103 -18.22 -9.65 16.11
CA ARG A 103 -18.61 -8.44 15.33
C ARG A 103 -19.35 -8.78 14.04
N PRO A 104 -18.85 -9.67 13.16
CA PRO A 104 -19.56 -10.06 11.94
C PRO A 104 -20.76 -11.02 12.16
N LEU A 105 -21.04 -11.41 13.41
CA LEU A 105 -22.19 -12.25 13.79
C LEU A 105 -23.39 -11.43 14.30
N ARG A 106 -23.24 -10.10 14.43
CA ARG A 106 -24.36 -9.19 14.66
C ARG A 106 -25.05 -8.88 13.33
#